data_AF-A0A2I3CMR5-F1
#
_entry.id   AF-A0A2I3CMR5-F1
#
_cell.length_a   1.000
_cell.length_b   1.000
_cell.length_c   1.000
_cell.angle_alpha   90.00
_cell.angle_beta   90.00
_cell.angle_gamma   90.00
#
_symmetry.space_group_name_H-M   'P 1'
#
loop_
_entity.id
_entity.type
_entity.pdbx_description
1 polymer ?
#
loop_
_entity_poly.entity_id
_entity_poly.type
_entity_poly.pdbx_seq_one_letter_code
_entity_poly.pdbx_strand_id
1 'polypeptide(L)'
;MDLSTWQDQIAMWYEQRKHDQVEKLETILYQVPDDVFGPELSDLQSKAIACWLDGCLRVFQHARYQDPQKAYQTLLYTSAKLEQAACQVSTDILIKDWCLRRLQHLTVVALEFCNQQCDQNKWQEQAHSLIESHVALMRSLHWNEPKKHDQGLPH
;
A
#
# COMPACT_ATOMS: atom_id res chain seq x y z
N MET A 1 12.26 3.18 -16.04
CA MET A 1 13.36 3.02 -15.06
C MET A 1 13.44 1.52 -14.75
N ASP A 2 14.62 0.97 -14.57
CA ASP A 2 14.82 -0.43 -14.16
C ASP A 2 14.82 -0.58 -12.63
N LEU A 3 14.57 -1.79 -12.14
CA LEU A 3 14.44 -2.10 -10.72
C LEU A 3 15.67 -1.70 -9.89
N SER A 4 16.88 -1.99 -10.37
CA SER A 4 18.13 -1.66 -9.67
C SER A 4 18.31 -0.15 -9.52
N THR A 5 18.19 0.60 -10.61
CA THR A 5 18.32 2.07 -10.57
C THR A 5 17.28 2.71 -9.64
N TRP A 6 16.03 2.21 -9.68
CA TRP A 6 14.99 2.71 -8.80
C TRP A 6 15.31 2.42 -7.32
N GLN A 7 15.78 1.21 -7.02
CA GLN A 7 16.14 0.82 -5.65
C GLN A 7 17.32 1.65 -5.11
N ASP A 8 18.32 1.94 -5.93
CA ASP A 8 19.44 2.79 -5.53
C ASP A 8 18.95 4.21 -5.22
N GLN A 9 18.04 4.77 -6.03
CA GLN A 9 17.48 6.10 -5.78
C GLN A 9 16.71 6.20 -4.47
N ILE A 10 15.83 5.22 -4.20
CA ILE A 10 15.05 5.23 -2.96
C ILE A 10 15.95 4.95 -1.75
N ALA A 11 16.96 4.08 -1.87
CA ALA A 11 17.95 3.83 -0.82
C ALA A 11 18.78 5.09 -0.51
N MET A 12 19.27 5.78 -1.54
CA MET A 12 19.96 7.06 -1.38
C MET A 12 19.10 8.10 -0.66
N TRP A 13 17.79 8.15 -0.97
CA TRP A 13 16.87 9.04 -0.25
C TRP A 13 16.80 8.69 1.25
N TYR A 14 16.74 7.40 1.59
CA TYR A 14 16.74 6.93 2.98
C TYR A 14 18.03 7.27 3.73
N GLU A 15 19.19 7.19 3.06
CA GLU A 15 20.49 7.53 3.65
C GLU A 15 20.66 9.04 3.87
N GLN A 16 20.15 9.87 2.95
CA GLN A 16 20.31 11.32 2.98
C GLN A 16 19.20 12.05 3.76
N ARG A 17 18.37 11.31 4.50
CA ARG A 17 17.12 11.74 5.11
C ARG A 17 17.19 13.12 5.79
N LYS A 18 16.73 14.15 5.09
CA LYS A 18 16.39 15.47 5.66
C LYS A 18 14.87 15.61 5.73
N HIS A 19 14.37 16.29 6.76
CA HIS A 19 12.95 16.36 7.11
C HIS A 19 12.06 16.99 6.02
N ASP A 20 12.65 17.66 5.02
CA ASP A 20 11.94 18.48 4.04
C ASP A 20 11.91 17.89 2.62
N GLN A 21 12.21 16.60 2.46
CA GLN A 21 12.37 15.96 1.13
C GLN A 21 11.22 15.05 0.71
N VAL A 22 10.01 15.25 1.25
CA VAL A 22 8.86 14.39 0.94
C VAL A 22 8.44 14.50 -0.53
N GLU A 23 8.53 15.69 -1.15
CA GLU A 23 8.24 15.87 -2.58
C GLU A 23 9.20 15.06 -3.48
N LYS A 24 10.48 14.97 -3.09
CA LYS A 24 11.46 14.13 -3.79
C LYS A 24 11.12 12.64 -3.63
N LEU A 25 10.71 12.23 -2.43
CA LEU A 25 10.26 10.86 -2.18
C LEU A 25 9.04 10.51 -3.04
N GLU A 26 8.03 11.37 -3.10
CA GLU A 26 6.85 11.20 -3.94
C GLU A 26 7.22 10.97 -5.41
N THR A 27 8.14 11.79 -5.93
CA THR A 27 8.63 11.67 -7.30
C THR A 27 9.25 10.28 -7.55
N ILE A 28 10.07 9.79 -6.62
CA ILE A 28 10.68 8.45 -6.71
C ILE A 28 9.60 7.36 -6.66
N LEU A 29 8.63 7.47 -5.74
CA LEU A 29 7.58 6.46 -5.55
C LEU A 29 6.60 6.34 -6.71
N TYR A 30 6.34 7.44 -7.43
CA TYR A 30 5.48 7.44 -8.61
C TYR A 30 6.19 7.00 -9.89
N GLN A 31 7.52 6.85 -9.83
CA GLN A 31 8.35 6.28 -10.90
C GLN A 31 8.71 4.80 -10.64
N VAL A 32 8.04 4.16 -9.66
CA VAL A 32 8.25 2.75 -9.33
C VAL A 32 8.04 1.88 -10.59
N PRO A 33 9.02 1.03 -10.96
CA PRO A 33 8.85 0.14 -12.10
C PRO A 33 7.95 -1.04 -11.74
N ASP A 34 7.24 -1.58 -12.73
CA ASP A 34 6.33 -2.72 -12.53
C ASP A 34 7.09 -3.98 -12.05
N ASP A 35 8.37 -4.11 -12.39
CA ASP A 35 9.28 -5.17 -11.95
C ASP A 35 9.43 -5.25 -10.41
N VAL A 36 9.10 -4.18 -9.69
CA VAL A 36 9.02 -4.22 -8.21
C VAL A 36 7.99 -5.24 -7.77
N PHE A 37 6.88 -5.39 -8.50
CA PHE A 37 5.72 -6.19 -8.11
C PHE A 37 5.67 -7.57 -8.79
N GLY A 38 6.77 -8.04 -9.38
CA GLY A 38 6.86 -9.37 -9.99
C GLY A 38 7.68 -9.37 -11.29
N PRO A 39 7.62 -10.45 -12.09
CA PRO A 39 6.72 -11.60 -11.95
C PRO A 39 7.12 -12.58 -10.85
N GLU A 40 8.40 -12.72 -10.52
CA GLU A 40 8.91 -13.65 -9.51
C GLU A 40 9.35 -12.93 -8.23
N LEU A 41 9.28 -13.60 -7.08
CA LEU A 41 9.78 -13.07 -5.81
C LEU A 41 11.27 -13.37 -5.64
N SER A 42 12.13 -12.38 -5.89
CA SER A 42 13.52 -12.39 -5.40
C SER A 42 13.69 -11.54 -4.15
N ASP A 43 14.84 -11.69 -3.48
CA ASP A 43 15.25 -10.82 -2.38
C ASP A 43 15.26 -9.33 -2.78
N LEU A 44 15.56 -9.05 -4.06
CA LEU A 44 15.58 -7.70 -4.61
C LEU A 44 14.16 -7.12 -4.67
N GLN A 45 13.20 -7.85 -5.24
CA GLN A 45 11.79 -7.44 -5.26
C GLN A 45 11.23 -7.32 -3.84
N SER A 46 11.49 -8.29 -2.96
CA SER A 46 11.00 -8.27 -1.57
C SER A 46 11.40 -6.98 -0.85
N LYS A 47 12.68 -6.59 -0.94
CA LYS A 47 13.20 -5.33 -0.40
C LYS A 47 12.58 -4.12 -1.10
N ALA A 48 12.47 -4.14 -2.42
CA ALA A 48 11.94 -3.03 -3.20
C ALA A 48 10.47 -2.73 -2.86
N ILE A 49 9.61 -3.75 -2.81
CA ILE A 49 8.19 -3.61 -2.44
C ILE A 49 8.07 -3.06 -1.01
N ALA A 50 8.87 -3.58 -0.06
CA ALA A 50 8.86 -3.10 1.31
C ALA A 50 9.29 -1.62 1.42
N CYS A 51 10.35 -1.23 0.71
CA CYS A 51 10.84 0.15 0.69
C CYS A 51 9.83 1.11 0.03
N TRP A 52 9.19 0.67 -1.06
CA TRP A 52 8.13 1.41 -1.72
C TRP A 52 6.96 1.65 -0.77
N LEU A 53 6.46 0.60 -0.10
CA LEU A 53 5.36 0.71 0.84
C LEU A 53 5.69 1.63 2.03
N ASP A 54 6.89 1.49 2.63
CA ASP A 54 7.34 2.40 3.70
C ASP A 54 7.36 3.85 3.22
N GLY A 55 7.86 4.10 2.00
CA GLY A 55 7.89 5.42 1.41
C GLY A 55 6.48 6.01 1.23
N CYS A 56 5.54 5.24 0.68
CA CYS A 56 4.15 5.65 0.53
C CYS A 56 3.51 6.00 1.89
N LEU A 57 3.78 5.21 2.92
CA LEU A 57 3.28 5.47 4.27
C LEU A 57 3.89 6.74 4.89
N ARG A 58 5.16 7.07 4.58
CA ARG A 58 5.78 8.33 5.01
C ARG A 58 5.16 9.54 4.34
N VAL A 59 4.91 9.45 3.04
CA VAL A 59 4.18 10.50 2.29
C VAL A 59 2.81 10.72 2.91
N PHE A 60 2.06 9.63 3.17
CA PHE A 60 0.79 9.69 3.85
C PHE A 60 0.89 10.38 5.23
N GLN A 61 1.84 9.96 6.07
CA GLN A 61 2.02 10.52 7.41
C GLN A 61 2.34 12.02 7.37
N HIS A 62 3.14 12.46 6.40
CA HIS A 62 3.45 13.87 6.23
C HIS A 62 2.22 14.67 5.81
N ALA A 63 1.46 14.17 4.82
CA ALA A 63 0.27 14.84 4.32
C ALA A 63 -0.90 14.83 5.31
N ARG A 64 -0.98 13.83 6.20
CA ARG A 64 -2.16 13.53 7.06
C ARG A 64 -2.78 14.75 7.75
N TYR A 65 -1.96 15.69 8.24
CA TYR A 65 -2.43 16.85 9.00
C TYR A 65 -2.45 18.15 8.20
N GLN A 66 -1.78 18.19 7.05
CA GLN A 66 -1.61 19.40 6.24
C GLN A 66 -2.52 19.39 5.01
N ASP A 67 -2.66 18.22 4.38
CA ASP A 67 -3.49 18.00 3.20
C ASP A 67 -4.17 16.63 3.32
N PRO A 68 -5.34 16.57 3.98
CA PRO A 68 -6.10 15.34 4.14
C PRO A 68 -6.48 14.67 2.80
N GLN A 69 -6.69 15.47 1.75
CA GLN A 69 -7.05 14.95 0.44
C GLN A 69 -5.87 14.20 -0.17
N LYS A 70 -4.68 14.80 -0.14
CA LYS A 70 -3.44 14.16 -0.62
C LYS A 70 -3.08 12.93 0.21
N ALA A 71 -3.27 12.99 1.52
CA ALA A 71 -3.04 11.83 2.40
C ALA A 71 -3.92 10.64 1.97
N TYR A 72 -5.22 10.88 1.78
CA TYR A 72 -6.13 9.84 1.32
C TYR A 72 -5.80 9.34 -0.08
N GLN A 73 -5.49 10.23 -1.02
CA GLN A 73 -5.06 9.86 -2.37
C GLN A 73 -3.79 9.01 -2.36
N THR A 74 -2.86 9.27 -1.45
CA THR A 74 -1.66 8.44 -1.28
C THR A 74 -2.03 7.03 -0.85
N LEU A 75 -2.96 6.86 0.10
CA LEU A 75 -3.45 5.54 0.49
C LEU A 75 -4.15 4.83 -0.67
N LEU A 76 -5.00 5.52 -1.42
CA LEU A 76 -5.68 4.94 -2.59
C LEU A 76 -4.70 4.53 -3.69
N TYR A 77 -3.70 5.36 -3.99
CA TYR A 77 -2.63 5.02 -4.94
C TYR A 77 -1.88 3.76 -4.50
N THR A 78 -1.52 3.70 -3.21
CA THR A 78 -0.80 2.57 -2.64
C THR A 78 -1.63 1.29 -2.74
N SER A 79 -2.90 1.36 -2.37
CA SER A 79 -3.83 0.23 -2.52
C SER A 79 -3.94 -0.20 -3.97
N ALA A 80 -4.22 0.72 -4.91
CA ALA A 80 -4.41 0.39 -6.32
C ALA A 80 -3.22 -0.36 -6.94
N LYS A 81 -1.98 0.02 -6.58
CA LYS A 81 -0.77 -0.68 -7.03
C LYS A 81 -0.66 -2.11 -6.47
N LEU A 82 -1.02 -2.32 -5.20
CA LEU A 82 -1.07 -3.66 -4.61
C LEU A 82 -2.21 -4.51 -5.19
N GLU A 83 -3.36 -3.91 -5.48
CA GLU A 83 -4.50 -4.59 -6.12
C GLU A 83 -4.12 -5.06 -7.52
N GLN A 84 -3.46 -4.18 -8.29
CA GLN A 84 -2.93 -4.51 -9.62
C GLN A 84 -2.00 -5.73 -9.54
N ALA A 85 -1.03 -5.72 -8.62
CA ALA A 85 -0.10 -6.83 -8.44
C ALA A 85 -0.80 -8.13 -8.02
N ALA A 86 -1.80 -8.04 -7.14
CA ALA A 86 -2.57 -9.20 -6.68
C ALA A 86 -3.41 -9.85 -7.79
N CYS A 87 -3.98 -9.03 -8.69
CA CYS A 87 -4.84 -9.47 -9.78
C CYS A 87 -4.08 -9.93 -11.03
N GLN A 88 -2.81 -9.54 -11.19
CA GLN A 88 -1.99 -9.88 -12.34
C GLN A 88 -1.73 -11.41 -12.40
N VAL A 89 -2.13 -12.07 -13.50
CA VAL A 89 -2.01 -13.54 -13.62
C VAL A 89 -0.56 -14.01 -13.48
N SER A 90 0.40 -13.29 -14.06
CA SER A 90 1.83 -13.62 -14.07
C SER A 90 2.56 -13.39 -12.76
N THR A 91 1.94 -12.74 -11.76
CA THR A 91 2.60 -12.44 -10.50
C THR A 91 2.64 -13.67 -9.58
N ASP A 92 3.81 -13.89 -8.97
CA ASP A 92 4.07 -14.94 -7.99
C ASP A 92 3.03 -14.96 -6.86
N ILE A 93 2.62 -16.16 -6.46
CA ILE A 93 1.58 -16.35 -5.44
C ILE A 93 1.97 -15.76 -4.07
N LEU A 94 3.26 -15.75 -3.73
CA LEU A 94 3.76 -15.14 -2.50
C LEU A 94 3.67 -13.61 -2.55
N ILE A 95 3.93 -12.99 -3.71
CA ILE A 95 3.72 -11.56 -3.90
C ILE A 95 2.23 -11.23 -3.79
N LYS A 96 1.35 -12.05 -4.38
CA LYS A 96 -0.10 -11.88 -4.27
C LYS A 96 -0.58 -11.97 -2.83
N ASP A 97 -0.19 -13.03 -2.10
CA ASP A 97 -0.53 -13.20 -0.67
C ASP A 97 -0.07 -12.00 0.15
N TRP A 98 1.17 -11.55 -0.05
CA TRP A 98 1.70 -10.39 0.64
C TRP A 98 0.91 -9.11 0.32
N CYS A 99 0.62 -8.85 -0.96
CA CYS A 99 -0.17 -7.68 -1.38
C CYS A 99 -1.55 -7.68 -0.75
N LEU A 100 -2.25 -8.82 -0.73
CA LEU A 100 -3.59 -8.94 -0.17
C LEU A 100 -3.61 -8.74 1.35
N ARG A 101 -2.63 -9.27 2.08
CA ARG A 101 -2.49 -8.99 3.52
C ARG A 101 -2.23 -7.51 3.79
N ARG A 102 -1.41 -6.85 2.97
CA ARG A 102 -1.13 -5.41 3.14
C ARG A 102 -2.31 -4.54 2.73
N LEU A 103 -3.08 -4.94 1.73
CA LEU A 103 -4.34 -4.29 1.36
C LEU A 103 -5.34 -4.28 2.51
N GLN A 104 -5.51 -5.40 3.23
CA GLN A 104 -6.38 -5.41 4.41
C GLN A 104 -5.97 -4.37 5.45
N HIS A 105 -4.66 -4.26 5.74
CA HIS A 105 -4.16 -3.25 6.67
C HIS A 105 -4.35 -1.82 6.13
N LEU A 106 -4.06 -1.56 4.85
CA LEU A 106 -4.25 -0.24 4.24
C LEU A 106 -5.72 0.18 4.24
N THR A 107 -6.65 -0.74 3.99
CA THR A 107 -8.08 -0.49 4.10
C THR A 107 -8.44 -0.02 5.51
N VAL A 108 -7.96 -0.70 6.55
CA VAL A 108 -8.21 -0.28 7.95
C VAL A 108 -7.63 1.12 8.21
N VAL A 109 -6.37 1.37 7.81
CA VAL A 109 -5.73 2.69 7.97
C VAL A 109 -6.51 3.79 7.26
N ALA A 110 -7.00 3.53 6.05
CA ALA A 110 -7.79 4.49 5.29
C ALA A 110 -9.16 4.74 5.94
N LEU A 111 -9.82 3.72 6.49
CA LEU A 111 -11.08 3.89 7.24
C LEU A 111 -10.89 4.67 8.54
N GLU A 112 -9.85 4.35 9.31
CA GLU A 112 -9.48 5.12 10.50
C GLU A 112 -9.19 6.57 10.15
N PHE A 113 -8.48 6.81 9.05
CA PHE A 113 -8.22 8.15 8.56
C PHE A 113 -9.51 8.89 8.23
N CYS A 114 -10.44 8.30 7.46
CA CYS A 114 -11.74 8.91 7.14
C CYS A 114 -12.54 9.26 8.41
N ASN A 115 -12.57 8.36 9.39
CA ASN A 115 -13.28 8.55 10.66
C ASN A 115 -12.73 9.69 11.53
N GLN A 116 -11.49 10.12 11.28
CA GLN A 116 -10.83 11.19 12.05
C GLN A 116 -10.98 12.58 11.41
N GLN A 117 -11.62 12.69 10.24
CA GLN A 117 -11.74 13.96 9.53
C GLN A 117 -12.92 14.80 10.00
N CYS A 118 -12.83 16.12 9.83
CA CYS A 118 -13.90 17.04 10.28
C CYS A 118 -15.18 16.94 9.42
N ASP A 119 -15.06 16.84 8.10
CA ASP A 119 -16.21 16.81 7.16
C ASP A 119 -16.75 15.38 6.99
N GLN A 120 -17.46 14.91 8.01
CA GLN A 120 -17.92 13.52 8.06
C GLN A 120 -18.84 13.12 6.90
N ASN A 121 -19.60 14.03 6.28
CA ASN A 121 -20.46 13.69 5.15
C ASN A 121 -19.62 13.18 3.97
N LYS A 122 -18.59 13.94 3.58
CA LYS A 122 -17.67 13.55 2.51
C LYS A 122 -16.90 12.27 2.87
N TRP A 123 -16.36 12.19 4.08
CA TRP A 123 -15.45 11.10 4.44
C TRP A 123 -16.17 9.77 4.74
N GLN A 124 -17.43 9.81 5.16
CA GLN A 124 -18.26 8.60 5.25
C GLN A 124 -18.58 8.02 3.87
N GLU A 125 -18.87 8.85 2.88
CA GLU A 125 -19.05 8.39 1.50
C GLU A 125 -17.78 7.70 0.97
N GLN A 126 -16.61 8.29 1.21
CA GLN A 126 -15.32 7.68 0.84
C GLN A 126 -15.07 6.36 1.60
N ALA A 127 -15.39 6.31 2.89
CA ALA A 127 -15.27 5.08 3.69
C ALA A 127 -16.18 3.96 3.18
N HIS A 128 -17.44 4.26 2.84
CA HIS A 128 -18.36 3.28 2.26
C HIS A 128 -17.86 2.74 0.92
N SER A 129 -17.44 3.63 0.02
CA SER A 129 -16.89 3.23 -1.29
C SER A 129 -15.66 2.34 -1.15
N LEU A 130 -14.79 2.65 -0.18
CA LEU A 130 -13.60 1.85 0.13
C LEU A 130 -13.97 0.44 0.63
N ILE A 131 -14.96 0.32 1.53
CA ILE A 131 -15.44 -0.98 2.05
C ILE A 131 -16.00 -1.82 0.90
N GLU A 132 -16.88 -1.24 0.08
CA GLU A 132 -17.51 -1.95 -1.04
C GLU A 132 -16.46 -2.48 -2.02
N SER A 133 -15.50 -1.63 -2.39
CA SER A 133 -14.42 -1.99 -3.31
C SER A 133 -13.53 -3.09 -2.73
N HIS A 134 -13.12 -2.98 -1.47
CA HIS A 134 -12.30 -3.98 -0.80
C HIS A 134 -13.02 -5.33 -0.69
N VAL A 135 -14.30 -5.34 -0.29
CA VAL A 135 -15.10 -6.56 -0.20
C VAL A 135 -15.29 -7.21 -1.57
N ALA A 136 -15.57 -6.41 -2.61
CA ALA A 136 -15.71 -6.92 -3.97
C ALA A 136 -14.42 -7.59 -4.45
N LEU A 137 -13.27 -6.96 -4.21
CA LEU A 137 -11.96 -7.51 -4.54
C LEU A 137 -11.69 -8.83 -3.82
N MET A 138 -11.80 -8.86 -2.48
CA MET A 138 -11.53 -10.06 -1.68
C MET A 138 -12.41 -11.24 -2.13
N ARG A 139 -13.69 -10.97 -2.44
CA ARG A 139 -14.61 -11.98 -3.00
C ARG A 139 -14.16 -12.48 -4.36
N SER A 140 -13.78 -11.59 -5.28
CA SER A 140 -13.37 -11.96 -6.63
C SER A 140 -12.14 -12.87 -6.66
N LEU A 141 -11.22 -12.67 -5.70
CA LEU A 141 -9.99 -13.45 -5.58
C LEU A 141 -10.17 -14.72 -4.72
N HIS A 142 -11.38 -14.97 -4.20
CA HIS A 142 -11.66 -16.04 -3.24
C HIS A 142 -10.68 -16.02 -2.04
N TRP A 143 -10.23 -14.83 -1.65
CA TRP A 143 -9.22 -14.67 -0.63
C TRP A 143 -9.84 -14.89 0.75
N ASN A 144 -9.42 -15.97 1.41
CA ASN A 144 -9.68 -16.20 2.82
C ASN A 144 -8.34 -16.26 3.53
N GLU A 145 -8.12 -15.39 4.53
CA GLU A 145 -6.89 -15.46 5.31
C GLU A 145 -6.79 -16.87 5.94
N PRO A 146 -5.67 -17.60 5.76
CA PRO A 146 -5.51 -18.89 6.40
C PRO A 146 -5.64 -18.68 7.91
N LYS A 147 -6.61 -19.38 8.53
CA LYS A 147 -6.89 -19.26 9.96
C LYS A 147 -5.60 -19.44 10.74
N LYS A 148 -5.09 -18.36 11.35
CA LYS A 148 -4.06 -18.48 12.38
C LYS A 148 -4.61 -19.40 13.46
N HIS A 149 -3.88 -20.47 13.77
CA HIS A 149 -4.19 -21.46 14.82
C HIS A 149 -4.15 -20.87 16.25
N ASP A 150 -4.35 -19.56 16.41
CA ASP A 150 -4.29 -18.85 17.70
C ASP A 150 -5.66 -18.34 18.16
N GLN A 151 -6.75 -18.65 17.44
CA GLN A 151 -8.08 -18.51 18.03
C GLN A 151 -8.38 -19.76 18.83
N GLY A 152 -8.11 -19.65 20.13
CA GLY A 152 -8.16 -20.72 21.13
C GLY A 152 -9.37 -21.64 21.03
N LEU A 153 -9.12 -22.90 21.38
CA LEU A 153 -10.13 -23.93 21.59
C LEU A 153 -11.25 -23.38 22.49
N PRO A 154 -12.53 -23.45 22.08
CA PRO A 154 -13.61 -23.25 23.03
C PRO A 154 -13.57 -24.41 24.04
N HIS A 155 -13.52 -24.05 25.32
CA HIS A 155 -13.70 -24.97 26.45
C HIS A 155 -15.10 -25.56 26.48
#